data_AF-A0A314XWB6-F1
#
_entry.id   AF-A0A314XWB6-F1
#
_cell.length_a   1.000
_cell.length_b   1.000
_cell.length_c   1.000
_cell.angle_alpha   90.00
_cell.angle_beta   90.00
_cell.angle_gamma   90.00
#
_symmetry.space_group_name_H-M   'P 1'
#
loop_
_entity.id
_entity.type
_entity.pdbx_description
1 polymer ?
#
loop_
_entity_poly.entity_id
_entity_poly.type
_entity_poly.pdbx_seq_one_letter_code
_entity_poly.pdbx_strand_id
1 'polypeptide(L)' 'MHCGWNIVLEAVIVGMPMVAWPLYAEQHLNRSVLVKDMEMAIVVEQREEDGFVFGDELERSIRELMES' A
#
# COMPACT_ATOMS: atom_id res chain seq x y z
N MET A 1 4.58 -0.52 5.78
CA MET A 1 5.65 -1.15 4.97
C MET A 1 6.13 -0.08 4.02
N HIS A 2 7.38 0.39 4.14
CA HIS A 2 7.90 1.49 3.31
C HIS A 2 7.85 1.05 1.84
N CYS A 3 7.10 1.75 0.99
CA CYS A 3 6.94 1.41 -0.44
C CYS A 3 8.23 1.70 -1.26
N GLY A 4 9.40 1.37 -0.71
CA GLY A 4 10.67 1.41 -1.43
C GLY A 4 10.66 0.39 -2.56
N TRP A 5 11.23 0.76 -3.72
CA TRP A 5 11.09 0.02 -4.97
C TRP A 5 11.53 -1.45 -4.90
N ASN A 6 12.50 -1.77 -4.04
CA ASN A 6 12.95 -3.15 -3.83
C ASN A 6 11.85 -4.03 -3.22
N ILE A 7 11.11 -3.54 -2.21
CA ILE A 7 10.05 -4.31 -1.55
C ILE A 7 8.86 -4.49 -2.50
N VAL A 8 8.57 -3.47 -3.31
CA VAL A 8 7.55 -3.54 -4.35
C VAL A 8 7.89 -4.63 -5.37
N LEU A 9 9.13 -4.66 -5.85
CA LEU A 9 9.58 -5.67 -6.82
C LEU A 9 9.58 -7.08 -6.21
N GLU A 10 10.03 -7.24 -4.97
CA GLU A 10 10.00 -8.54 -4.27
C GLU A 10 8.56 -9.06 -4.14
N ALA A 11 7.61 -8.22 -3.71
CA ALA A 11 6.22 -8.61 -3.59
C ALA A 11 5.60 -8.97 -4.95
N VAL A 12 5.94 -8.22 -6.01
CA VAL A 12 5.49 -8.52 -7.38
C VAL A 12 6.04 -9.86 -7.87
N ILE A 13 7.31 -10.15 -7.62
CA ILE A 13 7.94 -11.42 -8.01
C ILE A 13 7.29 -12.61 -7.30
N VAL A 14 6.93 -12.45 -6.02
CA VAL A 14 6.31 -13.51 -5.21
C VAL A 14 4.78 -13.59 -5.41
N GLY A 15 4.17 -12.60 -6.07
CA GLY A 15 2.73 -12.53 -6.28
C GLY A 15 1.94 -12.26 -5.00
N MET A 16 2.53 -11.54 -4.05
CA MET A 16 1.87 -11.20 -2.79
C MET A 16 1.14 -9.86 -2.89
N PRO A 17 -0.15 -9.80 -2.53
CA PRO A 17 -0.87 -8.54 -2.49
C PRO A 17 -0.36 -7.67 -1.33
N MET A 18 -0.40 -6.35 -1.48
CA MET A 18 0.23 -5.40 -0.56
C MET A 18 -0.73 -4.36 0.00
N VAL A 19 -0.45 -3.88 1.22
CA VAL A 19 -1.03 -2.62 1.73
C VAL A 19 -0.06 -1.48 1.41
N ALA A 20 -0.46 -0.59 0.50
CA ALA A 20 0.33 0.56 0.08
C ALA A 20 0.13 1.74 1.05
N TRP A 21 1.18 2.03 1.84
CA TRP A 21 1.24 3.17 2.77
C TRP A 21 2.40 4.10 2.37
N PRO A 22 2.16 5.07 1.48
CA PRO A 22 3.20 6.01 1.06
C PRO A 22 3.50 7.03 2.16
N LEU A 23 4.76 7.12 2.58
CA LEU A 23 5.24 8.09 3.59
C LEU A 23 5.99 9.28 2.99
N TYR A 24 6.42 9.17 1.73
CA TYR A 24 7.21 10.19 1.04
C TYR A 24 6.75 10.35 -0.41
N ALA A 25 7.02 11.51 -1.02
CA ALA A 25 6.54 11.92 -2.35
C ALA A 25 6.74 10.85 -3.45
N GLU A 26 7.89 10.19 -3.46
CA GLU A 26 8.24 9.13 -4.42
C GLU A 26 7.39 7.86 -4.30
N GLN A 27 6.83 7.58 -3.12
CA GLN A 27 6.04 6.39 -2.86
C GLN A 27 4.60 6.49 -3.39
N HIS A 28 4.15 7.71 -3.70
CA HIS A 28 2.83 7.90 -4.30
C HIS A 28 2.79 7.42 -5.76
N LEU A 29 3.90 7.54 -6.50
CA LEU A 29 4.03 6.98 -7.85
C LEU A 29 3.97 5.45 -7.79
N ASN A 30 4.73 4.87 -6.86
CA ASN A 30 4.77 3.42 -6.64
C ASN A 30 3.38 2.87 -6.28
N ARG A 31 2.68 3.56 -5.38
CA ARG A 31 1.27 3.28 -5.05
C ARG A 31 0.38 3.33 -6.29
N SER A 32 0.48 4.37 -7.12
CA SER A 32 -0.41 4.50 -8.28
C SER A 32 -0.25 3.33 -9.24
N VAL A 33 0.99 2.92 -9.53
CA VAL A 33 1.26 1.78 -10.42
C VAL A 33 0.72 0.49 -9.81
N LEU A 34 0.99 0.24 -8.53
CA LEU A 34 0.57 -0.98 -7.85
C LEU A 34 -0.95 -1.14 -7.76
N VAL A 35 -1.67 -0.04 -7.56
CA VAL A 35 -3.13 -0.05 -7.37
C VAL A 35 -3.85 -0.02 -8.71
N LYS A 36 -3.43 0.86 -9.64
CA LYS A 36 -4.16 1.09 -10.89
C LYS A 36 -3.76 0.18 -12.03
N ASP A 37 -2.47 -0.14 -12.13
CA ASP A 37 -1.93 -0.85 -13.30
C ASP A 37 -1.72 -2.33 -13.00
N MET A 38 -1.38 -2.67 -11.76
CA MET A 38 -1.09 -4.05 -11.34
C MET A 38 -2.20 -4.71 -10.52
N GLU A 39 -3.15 -3.92 -9.99
CA GLU A 39 -4.23 -4.42 -9.11
C GLU A 39 -3.74 -5.27 -7.93
N MET A 40 -2.50 -5.03 -7.47
CA MET A 40 -1.83 -5.86 -6.45
C MET A 40 -1.67 -5.14 -5.11
N ALA A 41 -2.35 -4.01 -4.92
CA ALA A 41 -2.30 -3.29 -3.65
C ALA A 41 -3.61 -2.62 -3.26
N ILE A 42 -3.88 -2.64 -1.95
CA ILE A 42 -4.94 -1.87 -1.29
C ILE A 42 -4.29 -0.65 -0.64
N VAL A 43 -4.96 0.49 -0.71
CA VAL A 43 -4.46 1.75 -0.14
C VAL A 43 -5.10 2.00 1.22
N VAL A 44 -4.28 2.40 2.18
CA VAL A 44 -4.75 2.99 3.43
C VAL A 44 -5.00 4.50 3.28
N GLU A 45 -6.14 4.96 3.78
CA GLU A 45 -6.41 6.39 3.90
C GLU A 45 -5.54 7.03 5.00
N GLN A 46 -4.84 8.10 4.64
CA GLN A 46 -3.96 8.86 5.52
C GLN A 46 -4.58 10.19 5.86
N ARG A 47 -4.37 10.64 7.10
CA ARG A 47 -4.72 12.00 7.51
C ARG A 47 -3.82 13.00 6.78
N GLU A 48 -4.42 14.00 6.12
CA GLU A 48 -3.69 14.97 5.30
C GLU A 48 -2.68 15.82 6.08
N GLU A 49 -2.93 16.04 7.38
CA GLU A 49 -2.09 16.92 8.23
C GLU A 49 -0.73 16.30 8.57
N ASP A 50 -0.66 14.99 8.79
CA ASP A 50 0.53 14.33 9.33
C ASP A 50 0.85 12.95 8.74
N GLY A 51 0.07 12.49 7.76
CA GLY A 51 0.28 11.20 7.08
C GLY A 51 -0.03 9.98 7.97
N PHE A 52 -0.71 10.18 9.11
CA PHE A 52 -1.02 9.09 10.03
C PHE A 52 -2.22 8.28 9.53
N VAL A 53 -2.18 6.97 9.75
CA VAL A 53 -3.29 6.04 9.45
C VAL A 53 -3.89 5.57 10.77
N PHE A 54 -5.22 5.62 10.88
CA PHE A 54 -5.93 5.12 12.05
C PHE A 54 -5.84 3.59 12.13
N GLY A 55 -5.76 3.05 13.35
CA GLY A 55 -5.69 1.60 13.57
C GLY A 55 -6.85 0.85 12.90
N ASP A 56 -8.06 1.39 13.00
CA ASP A 56 -9.27 0.81 12.39
C ASP A 56 -9.17 0.75 10.85
N GLU A 57 -8.56 1.76 10.23
CA GLU A 57 -8.37 1.81 8.77
C GLU A 57 -7.32 0.80 8.30
N LEU A 58 -6.25 0.65 9.09
CA LEU A 58 -5.25 -0.38 8.85
C LEU A 58 -5.84 -1.79 9.01
N GLU A 59 -6.63 -2.03 10.06
CA GLU A 59 -7.30 -3.31 10.28
C GLU A 59 -8.25 -3.65 9.12
N ARG A 60 -9.07 -2.69 8.69
CA ARG A 60 -9.97 -2.84 7.54
C ARG A 60 -9.19 -3.25 6.29
N SER A 61 -8.12 -2.52 5.97
CA SER A 61 -7.31 -2.77 4.78
C SER A 61 -6.63 -4.14 4.82
N ILE A 62 -6.15 -4.59 5.99
CA ILE A 62 -5.56 -5.92 6.16
C ILE A 62 -6.62 -7.01 5.98
N ARG A 63 -7.81 -6.82 6.55
CA ARG A 63 -8.91 -7.79 6.42
C ARG A 63 -9.33 -7.95 4.97
N GLU A 64 -9.50 -6.84 4.25
CA GLU A 64 -9.84 -6.85 2.82
C GLU A 64 -8.78 -7.59 2.01
N LEU A 65 -7.49 -7.38 2.32
CA LEU A 65 -6.38 -8.09 1.68
C LEU A 65 -6.41 -9.61 1.90
N MET A 66 -6.80 -10.05 3.10
CA MET A 66 -6.87 -11.47 3.45
C MET A 66 -8.10 -12.18 2.89
N GLU A 67 -9.15 -11.43 2.58
CA GLU A 67 -10.43 -11.95 2.05
C GLU A 67 -10.50 -11.85 0.50
N SER A 68 -9.48 -11.31 -0.16
CA SER A 68 -9.35 -11.17 -1.63
C SER A 68 -8.70 -12.37 -2.32
#